data_AF-A0A7S2ZFN7-F1
#
_entry.id   AF-A0A7S2ZFN7-F1
#
_cell.length_a   1.000
_cell.length_b   1.000
_cell.length_c   1.000
_cell.angle_alpha   90.00
_cell.angle_beta   90.00
_cell.angle_gamma   90.00
#
_symmetry.space_group_name_H-M   'P 1'
#
loop_
_entity.id
_entity.type
_entity.pdbx_description
1 polymer ?
#
loop_
_entity_poly.entity_id
_entity_poly.type
_entity_poly.pdbx_seq_one_letter_code
_entity_poly.pdbx_strand_id
1 'polypeptide(L)'
;MEQEGFVMQLAEAFLKSNGPAALSSCLSRFGEDEDGTRSVYNALSVIENLLEMKPDISQGILQQPKLRQFLVNGVKKDRPHSSIKQYCAELLAMLAQNDDGCKKLILSDGGIDTILECIGDMRKRDPESEDERETILDLFNILCSAMFIDEAKTLLLKAEGIQLMLILLKRRKWLRSQCLKLIDFSINGRKDGCKIFIDAGGLGVVFSFLMKVKGKERTTVEESLLSIIVELLRRTDGPDFERAVWKLEENSYEKLWRVTAILAQAAVDLQPYGDLEYSDRLDNGLYRAQLAAKCIALVCTKETNKPIASEMLKEVSLELNDVRTNLEELISNIDDDDEEAKSEKEFAAKLIEAVR
;
A
#
# COMPACT_ATOMS: atom_id res chain seq x y z
N MET A 1 -5.50 1.73 35.53
CA MET A 1 -6.58 2.63 35.99
C MET A 1 -6.09 3.95 36.58
N GLU A 2 -5.49 4.05 37.77
CA GLU A 2 -5.06 5.37 38.30
C GLU A 2 -3.92 6.00 37.51
N GLN A 3 -2.89 5.23 37.12
CA GLN A 3 -1.77 5.73 36.30
C GLN A 3 -2.21 6.17 34.89
N GLU A 4 -3.12 5.43 34.25
CA GLU A 4 -3.72 5.83 32.95
C GLU A 4 -4.51 7.14 33.08
N GLY A 5 -5.20 7.35 34.21
CA GLY A 5 -5.91 8.60 34.53
C GLY A 5 -5.00 9.83 34.60
N PHE A 6 -3.84 9.70 35.25
CA PHE A 6 -2.85 10.79 35.33
C PHE A 6 -2.18 11.08 33.98
N VAL A 7 -1.88 10.05 33.21
CA VAL A 7 -1.28 10.17 31.89
C VAL A 7 -2.23 10.88 30.90
N MET A 8 -3.51 10.52 30.92
CA MET A 8 -4.53 11.20 30.13
C MET A 8 -4.63 12.69 30.48
N GLN A 9 -4.57 13.03 31.77
CA GLN A 9 -4.59 14.42 32.22
C GLN A 9 -3.33 15.19 31.77
N LEU A 10 -2.17 14.55 31.77
CA LEU A 10 -0.91 15.16 31.32
C LEU A 10 -0.95 15.50 29.83
N ALA A 11 -1.36 14.57 28.97
CA ALA A 11 -1.46 14.78 27.53
C ALA A 11 -2.46 15.90 27.18
N GLU A 12 -3.61 15.94 27.88
CA GLU A 12 -4.57 17.03 27.71
C GLU A 12 -4.05 18.37 28.22
N ALA A 13 -3.39 18.39 29.38
CA ALA A 13 -2.80 19.60 29.93
C ALA A 13 -1.71 20.15 29.00
N PHE A 14 -0.91 19.27 28.40
CA PHE A 14 0.11 19.64 27.41
C PHE A 14 -0.51 20.36 26.20
N LEU A 15 -1.59 19.83 25.62
CA LEU A 15 -2.31 20.50 24.53
C LEU A 15 -2.95 21.82 24.99
N LYS A 16 -3.69 21.82 26.11
CA LYS A 16 -4.38 23.00 26.65
C LYS A 16 -3.41 24.14 26.99
N SER A 17 -2.17 23.81 27.35
CA SER A 17 -1.12 24.78 27.69
C SER A 17 -0.28 25.21 26.47
N ASN A 18 -0.72 24.89 25.25
CA ASN A 18 0.00 25.19 24.01
C ASN A 18 1.41 24.57 23.94
N GLY A 19 1.56 23.38 24.53
CA GLY A 19 2.81 22.61 24.59
C GLY A 19 3.45 22.36 23.22
N PRO A 20 2.69 21.95 22.18
CA PRO A 20 3.24 21.80 20.83
C PRO A 20 3.89 23.08 20.28
N ALA A 21 3.32 24.26 20.55
CA ALA A 21 3.92 25.53 20.12
C ALA A 21 5.19 25.87 20.92
N ALA A 22 5.21 25.55 22.22
CA ALA A 22 6.39 25.71 23.06
C ALA A 22 7.55 24.82 22.57
N LEU A 23 7.29 23.54 22.29
CA LEU A 23 8.27 22.62 21.70
C LEU A 23 8.76 23.13 20.34
N SER A 24 7.85 23.59 19.48
CA SER A 24 8.23 24.17 18.19
C SER A 24 9.16 25.37 18.34
N SER A 25 8.90 26.25 19.31
CA SER A 25 9.78 27.38 19.61
C SER A 25 11.16 26.90 20.09
N CYS A 26 11.23 25.83 20.89
CA CYS A 26 12.49 25.25 21.33
C CYS A 26 13.29 24.68 20.14
N LEU A 27 12.65 23.86 19.31
CA LEU A 27 13.27 23.24 18.12
C LEU A 27 13.90 24.27 17.18
N SER A 28 13.26 25.44 17.01
CA SER A 28 13.79 26.51 16.15
C SER A 28 15.06 27.20 16.67
N ARG A 29 15.46 26.95 17.93
CA ARG A 29 16.60 27.59 18.58
C ARG A 29 17.80 26.66 18.76
N PHE A 30 17.61 25.36 18.58
CA PHE A 30 18.69 24.38 18.75
C PHE A 30 19.66 24.45 17.57
N GLY A 31 20.96 24.39 17.88
CA GLY A 31 22.02 24.29 16.88
C GLY A 31 22.11 22.90 16.27
N GLU A 32 22.98 22.75 15.28
CA GLU A 32 23.31 21.45 14.66
C GLU A 32 24.52 20.77 15.34
N ASP A 33 24.98 21.30 16.46
CA ASP A 33 26.02 20.69 17.29
C ASP A 33 25.48 19.48 18.10
N GLU A 34 26.36 18.76 18.79
CA GLU A 34 25.97 17.56 19.55
C GLU A 34 24.92 17.85 20.62
N ASP A 35 25.09 18.96 21.36
CA ASP A 35 24.14 19.37 22.39
C ASP A 35 22.79 19.81 21.80
N GLY A 36 22.80 20.52 20.68
CA GLY A 36 21.59 20.88 19.93
C GLY A 36 20.86 19.65 19.41
N THR A 37 21.59 18.70 18.83
CA THR A 37 21.05 17.41 18.34
C THR A 37 20.40 16.62 19.46
N ARG A 38 21.07 16.50 20.62
CA ARG A 38 20.51 15.84 21.81
C ARG A 38 19.24 16.54 22.31
N SER A 39 19.22 17.87 22.26
CA SER A 39 18.06 18.66 22.67
C SER A 39 16.87 18.48 21.73
N VAL A 40 17.11 18.40 20.41
CA VAL A 40 16.08 18.03 19.42
C VAL A 40 15.55 16.63 19.72
N TYR A 41 16.43 15.66 19.95
CA TYR A 41 16.04 14.28 20.24
C TYR A 41 15.13 14.20 21.48
N ASN A 42 15.50 14.87 22.57
CA ASN A 42 14.68 14.91 23.78
C ASN A 42 13.32 15.56 23.52
N ALA A 43 13.26 16.62 22.71
CA ALA A 43 12.01 17.29 22.36
C ALA A 43 11.09 16.38 21.51
N LEU A 44 11.65 15.63 20.55
CA LEU A 44 10.90 14.66 19.76
C LEU A 44 10.42 13.47 20.60
N SER A 45 11.26 12.99 21.52
CA SER A 45 10.89 11.92 22.45
C SER A 45 9.73 12.29 23.37
N VAL A 46 9.64 13.55 23.80
CA VAL A 46 8.44 14.01 24.54
C VAL A 46 7.18 13.86 23.68
N ILE A 47 7.25 14.19 22.39
CA ILE A 47 6.11 14.06 21.49
C ILE A 47 5.75 12.59 21.28
N GLU A 48 6.72 11.75 20.98
CA GLU A 48 6.55 10.31 20.79
C GLU A 48 5.89 9.65 22.00
N ASN A 49 6.46 9.84 23.20
CA ASN A 49 5.90 9.27 24.43
C ASN A 49 4.44 9.71 24.64
N LEU A 50 4.11 10.98 24.35
CA LEU A 50 2.73 11.47 24.46
C LEU A 50 1.79 10.82 23.43
N LEU A 51 2.27 10.54 22.22
CA LEU A 51 1.52 9.88 21.16
C LEU A 51 1.28 8.40 21.48
N GLU A 52 2.31 7.68 21.95
CA GLU A 52 2.18 6.28 22.38
C GLU A 52 1.11 6.12 23.48
N MET A 53 1.04 7.11 24.38
CA MET A 53 0.08 7.12 25.48
C MET A 53 -1.31 7.60 25.09
N LYS A 54 -1.42 8.58 24.17
CA LYS A 54 -2.69 9.17 23.75
C LYS A 54 -2.68 9.52 22.25
N PRO A 55 -2.92 8.54 21.36
CA PRO A 55 -2.86 8.78 19.91
C PRO A 55 -3.77 9.91 19.42
N ASP A 56 -4.93 10.13 20.07
CA ASP A 56 -5.90 11.19 19.75
C ASP A 56 -5.34 12.63 19.71
N ILE A 57 -4.18 12.90 20.35
CA ILE A 57 -3.56 14.23 20.32
C ILE A 57 -2.81 14.53 19.00
N SER A 58 -2.65 13.55 18.12
CA SER A 58 -1.84 13.63 16.89
C SER A 58 -2.20 14.83 16.01
N GLN A 59 -3.50 15.03 15.73
CA GLN A 59 -3.94 16.18 14.94
C GLN A 59 -3.58 17.51 15.62
N GLY A 60 -3.75 17.60 16.94
CA GLY A 60 -3.43 18.80 17.72
C GLY A 60 -1.95 19.16 17.66
N ILE A 61 -1.06 18.16 17.62
CA ILE A 61 0.37 18.35 17.42
C ILE A 61 0.64 18.88 16.00
N LEU A 62 0.07 18.24 14.97
CA LEU A 62 0.28 18.61 13.57
C LEU A 62 -0.38 19.94 13.17
N GLN A 63 -1.37 20.42 13.91
CA GLN A 63 -1.97 21.74 13.69
C GLN A 63 -0.97 22.88 13.94
N GLN A 64 0.09 22.66 14.71
CA GLN A 64 1.17 23.65 14.84
C GLN A 64 2.03 23.67 13.57
N PRO A 65 1.92 24.72 12.72
CA PRO A 65 2.49 24.66 11.38
C PRO A 65 4.02 24.57 11.38
N LYS A 66 4.67 25.25 12.33
CA LYS A 66 6.13 25.23 12.46
C LYS A 66 6.67 23.86 12.87
N LEU A 67 5.97 23.14 13.76
CA LEU A 67 6.34 21.79 14.17
C LEU A 67 6.13 20.81 13.02
N ARG A 68 4.97 20.87 12.37
CA ARG A 68 4.68 20.07 11.17
C ARG A 68 5.73 20.29 10.08
N GLN A 69 6.02 21.54 9.75
CA GLN A 69 7.06 21.90 8.78
C GLN A 69 8.45 21.45 9.23
N PHE A 70 8.77 21.50 10.52
CA PHE A 70 10.03 20.97 11.03
C PHE A 70 10.17 19.48 10.71
N LEU A 71 9.14 18.67 11.01
CA LEU A 71 9.15 17.23 10.74
C LEU A 71 9.26 16.92 9.24
N VAL A 72 8.41 17.54 8.41
CA VAL A 72 8.42 17.34 6.95
C VAL A 72 9.73 17.83 6.32
N ASN A 73 10.28 18.95 6.77
CA ASN A 73 11.59 19.42 6.30
C ASN A 73 12.75 18.55 6.81
N GLY A 74 12.57 17.86 7.94
CA GLY A 74 13.56 16.96 8.53
C GLY A 74 13.86 15.76 7.65
N VAL A 75 12.87 15.29 6.88
CA VAL A 75 13.04 14.15 5.97
C VAL A 75 13.57 14.53 4.58
N LYS A 76 13.62 15.82 4.23
CA LYS A 76 14.01 16.28 2.88
C LYS A 76 15.32 15.67 2.37
N LYS A 77 15.36 15.50 1.06
CA LYS A 77 16.44 14.82 0.34
C LYS A 77 17.81 15.51 0.50
N ASP A 78 17.82 16.84 0.50
CA ASP A 78 19.04 17.64 0.63
C ASP A 78 19.72 17.50 2.01
N ARG A 79 19.00 16.96 3.00
CA ARG A 79 19.58 16.61 4.29
C ARG A 79 20.31 15.27 4.23
N PRO A 80 21.58 15.20 4.68
CA PRO A 80 22.27 13.92 4.84
C PRO A 80 21.50 13.03 5.81
N HIS A 81 21.66 11.73 5.68
CA HIS A 81 21.09 10.80 6.64
C HIS A 81 21.69 11.05 8.03
N SER A 82 20.83 11.08 9.05
CA SER A 82 21.16 11.37 10.44
C SER A 82 20.10 10.79 11.37
N SER A 83 20.43 10.64 12.65
CA SER A 83 19.48 10.19 13.67
C SER A 83 18.23 11.08 13.76
N ILE A 84 18.37 12.39 13.55
CA ILE A 84 17.22 13.31 13.54
C ILE A 84 16.33 13.08 12.32
N LYS A 85 16.92 12.79 11.15
CA LYS A 85 16.15 12.49 9.93
C LYS A 85 15.38 11.19 10.08
N GLN A 86 16.00 10.17 10.64
CA GLN A 86 15.35 8.91 11.00
C GLN A 86 14.18 9.16 11.96
N TYR A 87 14.42 9.87 13.07
CA TYR A 87 13.39 10.15 14.07
C TYR A 87 12.21 10.95 13.49
N CYS A 88 12.50 11.91 12.59
CA CYS A 88 11.44 12.63 11.89
C CYS A 88 10.60 11.70 11.01
N ALA A 89 11.22 10.74 10.30
CA ALA A 89 10.50 9.79 9.46
C ALA A 89 9.64 8.84 10.29
N GLU A 90 10.18 8.26 11.37
CA GLU A 90 9.46 7.38 12.30
C GLU A 90 8.26 8.10 12.93
N LEU A 91 8.48 9.31 13.45
CA LEU A 91 7.42 10.09 14.08
C LEU A 91 6.32 10.51 13.08
N LEU A 92 6.70 10.86 11.84
CA LEU A 92 5.72 11.11 10.78
C LEU A 92 4.94 9.84 10.40
N ALA A 93 5.60 8.69 10.35
CA ALA A 93 4.94 7.40 10.08
C ALA A 93 3.95 7.03 11.19
N MET A 94 4.30 7.26 12.45
CA MET A 94 3.42 7.08 13.60
C MET A 94 2.20 8.02 13.50
N LEU A 95 2.43 9.31 13.27
CA LEU A 95 1.35 10.30 13.12
C LEU A 95 0.42 10.00 11.93
N ALA A 96 0.97 9.53 10.80
CA ALA A 96 0.20 9.19 9.62
C ALA A 96 -0.69 7.94 9.80
N GLN A 97 -0.37 7.06 10.75
CA GLN A 97 -1.17 5.86 11.05
C GLN A 97 -2.40 6.18 11.91
N ASN A 98 -2.41 7.29 12.62
CA ASN A 98 -3.46 7.59 13.61
C ASN A 98 -4.83 7.90 12.98
N ASP A 99 -4.90 8.94 12.14
CA ASP A 99 -6.17 9.38 11.55
C ASP A 99 -5.99 10.13 10.23
N ASP A 100 -7.07 10.27 9.47
CA ASP A 100 -7.06 10.92 8.15
C ASP A 100 -6.74 12.42 8.20
N GLY A 101 -7.02 13.10 9.30
CA GLY A 101 -6.64 14.50 9.50
C GLY A 101 -5.12 14.66 9.56
N CYS A 102 -4.43 13.76 10.25
CA CYS A 102 -2.97 13.72 10.30
C CYS A 102 -2.36 13.50 8.92
N LYS A 103 -2.87 12.52 8.16
CA LYS A 103 -2.44 12.26 6.79
C LYS A 103 -2.59 13.52 5.91
N LYS A 104 -3.77 14.18 5.92
CA LYS A 104 -3.99 15.43 5.16
C LYS A 104 -3.00 16.52 5.53
N LEU A 105 -2.73 16.70 6.83
CA LEU A 105 -1.79 17.70 7.30
C LEU A 105 -0.35 17.38 6.85
N ILE A 106 0.11 16.14 6.97
CA ILE A 106 1.46 15.73 6.55
C ILE A 106 1.67 15.94 5.04
N LEU A 107 0.65 15.66 4.24
CA LEU A 107 0.74 15.69 2.77
C LEU A 107 0.45 17.08 2.19
N SER A 108 -0.11 17.99 2.99
CA SER A 108 -0.26 19.40 2.62
C SER A 108 1.09 20.05 2.31
N ASP A 109 1.06 21.18 1.60
CA ASP A 109 2.24 22.02 1.36
C ASP A 109 3.44 21.28 0.68
N GLY A 110 3.17 20.30 -0.19
CA GLY A 110 4.21 19.58 -0.94
C GLY A 110 4.85 18.41 -0.16
N GLY A 111 4.17 17.88 0.85
CA GLY A 111 4.65 16.72 1.61
C GLY A 111 4.84 15.46 0.75
N ILE A 112 3.94 15.21 -0.21
CA ILE A 112 4.07 14.07 -1.15
C ILE A 112 5.33 14.20 -2.00
N ASP A 113 5.55 15.35 -2.63
CA ASP A 113 6.75 15.61 -3.44
C ASP A 113 8.01 15.46 -2.59
N THR A 114 8.01 16.03 -1.37
CA THR A 114 9.14 15.92 -0.43
C THR A 114 9.49 14.46 -0.16
N ILE A 115 8.50 13.62 0.14
CA ILE A 115 8.73 12.21 0.46
C ILE A 115 9.17 11.42 -0.79
N LEU A 116 8.51 11.65 -1.94
CA LEU A 116 8.86 11.00 -3.21
C LEU A 116 10.26 11.38 -3.70
N GLU A 117 10.70 12.61 -3.49
CA GLU A 117 12.07 13.04 -3.82
C GLU A 117 13.12 12.26 -3.02
N CYS A 118 12.84 12.02 -1.73
CA CYS A 118 13.71 11.26 -0.84
C CYS A 118 13.79 9.78 -1.25
N ILE A 119 12.64 9.14 -1.45
CA ILE A 119 12.57 7.78 -2.01
C ILE A 119 13.25 7.73 -3.41
N GLY A 120 13.14 8.83 -4.16
CA GLY A 120 13.72 9.03 -5.47
C GLY A 120 15.24 8.89 -5.55
N ASP A 121 15.96 9.02 -4.45
CA ASP A 121 17.42 8.80 -4.39
C ASP A 121 17.81 7.34 -4.55
N MET A 122 16.94 6.44 -4.12
CA MET A 122 17.13 5.01 -4.29
C MET A 122 17.13 4.60 -5.78
N ARG A 123 16.79 5.48 -6.73
CA ARG A 123 16.97 5.21 -8.17
C ARG A 123 18.43 5.00 -8.58
N LYS A 124 19.36 5.65 -7.87
CA LYS A 124 20.78 5.76 -8.24
C LYS A 124 21.70 4.94 -7.34
N ARG A 125 21.38 4.82 -6.05
CA ARG A 125 22.15 4.06 -5.06
C ARG A 125 21.27 3.16 -4.19
N ASP A 126 21.91 2.28 -3.43
CA ASP A 126 21.30 1.58 -2.30
C ASP A 126 21.54 2.37 -1.00
N PRO A 127 20.84 2.05 0.11
CA PRO A 127 21.09 2.67 1.41
C PRO A 127 22.52 2.40 1.89
N GLU A 128 23.10 3.37 2.60
CA GLU A 128 24.45 3.29 3.16
C GLU A 128 24.48 2.56 4.51
N SER A 129 23.35 2.54 5.22
CA SER A 129 23.16 1.88 6.52
C SER A 129 21.78 1.21 6.60
N GLU A 130 21.59 0.34 7.61
CA GLU A 130 20.27 -0.21 7.92
C GLU A 130 19.33 0.89 8.44
N ASP A 131 19.83 1.85 9.23
CA ASP A 131 19.09 3.03 9.68
C ASP A 131 18.50 3.85 8.51
N GLU A 132 19.28 4.05 7.44
CA GLU A 132 18.77 4.73 6.24
C GLU A 132 17.71 3.87 5.54
N ARG A 133 17.92 2.56 5.50
CA ARG A 133 16.95 1.64 4.92
C ARG A 133 15.62 1.69 5.68
N GLU A 134 15.64 1.67 7.00
CA GLU A 134 14.46 1.82 7.87
C GLU A 134 13.77 3.16 7.62
N THR A 135 14.54 4.26 7.58
CA THR A 135 14.02 5.59 7.24
C THR A 135 13.25 5.57 5.91
N ILE A 136 13.79 4.93 4.86
CA ILE A 136 13.10 4.81 3.57
C ILE A 136 11.81 3.98 3.69
N LEU A 137 11.82 2.90 4.48
CA LEU A 137 10.62 2.09 4.71
C LEU A 137 9.52 2.89 5.44
N ASP A 138 9.88 3.74 6.40
CA ASP A 138 8.91 4.64 7.06
C ASP A 138 8.32 5.66 6.10
N LEU A 139 9.13 6.20 5.19
CA LEU A 139 8.63 7.07 4.12
C LEU A 139 7.60 6.35 3.22
N PHE A 140 7.81 5.07 2.93
CA PHE A 140 6.82 4.24 2.25
C PHE A 140 5.56 4.04 3.09
N ASN A 141 5.69 3.79 4.39
CA ASN A 141 4.55 3.62 5.30
C ASN A 141 3.67 4.88 5.35
N ILE A 142 4.27 6.07 5.37
CA ILE A 142 3.55 7.35 5.28
C ILE A 142 2.74 7.41 3.98
N LEU A 143 3.37 7.15 2.83
CA LEU A 143 2.68 7.21 1.53
C LEU A 143 1.60 6.13 1.40
N CYS A 144 1.84 4.90 1.84
CA CYS A 144 0.83 3.83 1.81
C CYS A 144 -0.38 4.19 2.67
N SER A 145 -0.15 4.68 3.90
CA SER A 145 -1.23 5.15 4.78
C SER A 145 -2.02 6.31 4.15
N ALA A 146 -1.32 7.22 3.48
CA ALA A 146 -1.93 8.34 2.77
C ALA A 146 -2.87 7.91 1.62
N MET A 147 -2.62 6.76 0.99
CA MET A 147 -3.42 6.32 -0.17
C MET A 147 -4.87 5.98 0.17
N PHE A 148 -5.27 5.91 1.44
CA PHE A 148 -6.70 5.81 1.81
C PHE A 148 -7.46 7.14 1.59
N ILE A 149 -6.77 8.22 1.20
CA ILE A 149 -7.37 9.52 0.89
C ILE A 149 -7.27 9.80 -0.61
N ASP A 150 -8.40 10.02 -1.27
CA ASP A 150 -8.46 10.26 -2.72
C ASP A 150 -7.67 11.48 -3.20
N GLU A 151 -7.60 12.53 -2.39
CA GLU A 151 -6.80 13.71 -2.69
C GLU A 151 -5.30 13.36 -2.69
N ALA A 152 -4.85 12.52 -1.75
CA ALA A 152 -3.47 12.05 -1.70
C ALA A 152 -3.12 11.15 -2.90
N LYS A 153 -4.04 10.25 -3.31
CA LYS A 153 -3.88 9.47 -4.56
C LYS A 153 -3.67 10.42 -5.75
N THR A 154 -4.51 11.45 -5.87
CA THR A 154 -4.42 12.44 -6.96
C THR A 154 -3.08 13.18 -6.97
N LEU A 155 -2.59 13.58 -5.81
CA LEU A 155 -1.28 14.25 -5.67
C LEU A 155 -0.12 13.31 -6.01
N LEU A 156 -0.15 12.06 -5.57
CA LEU A 156 0.86 11.05 -5.90
C LEU A 156 0.95 10.81 -7.43
N LEU A 157 -0.20 10.73 -8.10
CA LEU A 157 -0.28 10.56 -9.55
C LEU A 157 0.32 11.77 -10.29
N LYS A 158 0.06 13.00 -9.81
CA LYS A 158 0.62 14.24 -10.37
C LYS A 158 2.14 14.33 -10.15
N ALA A 159 2.64 13.82 -9.04
CA ALA A 159 4.05 13.82 -8.68
C ALA A 159 4.87 12.67 -9.31
N GLU A 160 4.32 12.01 -10.34
CA GLU A 160 4.95 10.87 -11.03
C GLU A 160 5.34 9.70 -10.09
N GLY A 161 4.59 9.51 -9.00
CA GLY A 161 4.88 8.47 -8.01
C GLY A 161 4.85 7.06 -8.62
N ILE A 162 3.90 6.78 -9.50
CA ILE A 162 3.82 5.48 -10.20
C ILE A 162 5.08 5.21 -11.03
N GLN A 163 5.57 6.20 -11.77
CA GLN A 163 6.77 6.11 -12.60
C GLN A 163 8.00 5.82 -11.74
N LEU A 164 8.12 6.51 -10.59
CA LEU A 164 9.18 6.23 -9.62
C LEU A 164 9.08 4.79 -9.09
N MET A 165 7.89 4.33 -8.70
CA MET A 165 7.70 2.96 -8.20
C MET A 165 8.07 1.91 -9.23
N LEU A 166 7.70 2.10 -10.50
CA LEU A 166 8.07 1.19 -11.58
C LEU A 166 9.59 1.13 -11.82
N ILE A 167 10.29 2.25 -11.66
CA ILE A 167 11.76 2.30 -11.74
C ILE A 167 12.38 1.53 -10.57
N LEU A 168 11.93 1.79 -9.35
CA LEU A 168 12.45 1.16 -8.14
C LEU A 168 12.14 -0.34 -8.11
N LEU A 169 10.94 -0.75 -8.50
CA LEU A 169 10.54 -2.16 -8.62
C LEU A 169 11.52 -2.97 -9.48
N LYS A 170 11.99 -2.39 -10.59
CA LYS A 170 12.98 -3.01 -11.49
C LYS A 170 14.39 -3.05 -10.88
N ARG A 171 14.79 -2.02 -10.13
CA ARG A 171 16.19 -1.79 -9.71
C ARG A 171 16.51 -2.25 -8.29
N ARG A 172 15.53 -2.27 -7.39
CA ARG A 172 15.73 -2.44 -5.95
C ARG A 172 14.92 -3.62 -5.43
N LYS A 173 15.61 -4.76 -5.24
CA LYS A 173 14.96 -5.99 -4.78
C LYS A 173 14.28 -5.85 -3.42
N TRP A 174 14.91 -5.11 -2.51
CA TRP A 174 14.45 -4.92 -1.14
C TRP A 174 13.25 -3.96 -1.01
N LEU A 175 12.92 -3.20 -2.07
CA LEU A 175 11.76 -2.29 -2.13
C LEU A 175 10.57 -2.87 -2.89
N ARG A 176 10.64 -4.11 -3.39
CA ARG A 176 9.62 -4.64 -4.31
C ARG A 176 8.24 -4.69 -3.68
N SER A 177 8.15 -5.19 -2.45
CA SER A 177 6.90 -5.29 -1.71
C SER A 177 6.27 -3.90 -1.52
N GLN A 178 7.08 -2.93 -1.09
CA GLN A 178 6.65 -1.56 -0.81
C GLN A 178 6.24 -0.82 -2.10
N CYS A 179 6.98 -1.00 -3.19
CA CYS A 179 6.63 -0.41 -4.50
C CYS A 179 5.30 -0.99 -5.02
N LEU A 180 5.11 -2.30 -4.92
CA LEU A 180 3.86 -2.95 -5.36
C LEU A 180 2.67 -2.50 -4.53
N LYS A 181 2.81 -2.47 -3.19
CA LYS A 181 1.77 -1.97 -2.28
C LYS A 181 1.38 -0.53 -2.59
N LEU A 182 2.36 0.36 -2.76
CA LEU A 182 2.08 1.76 -3.05
C LEU A 182 1.41 1.93 -4.43
N ILE A 183 1.84 1.17 -5.44
CA ILE A 183 1.16 1.15 -6.75
C ILE A 183 -0.28 0.70 -6.58
N ASP A 184 -0.50 -0.45 -5.94
CA ASP A 184 -1.82 -1.05 -5.72
C ASP A 184 -2.78 -0.06 -5.05
N PHE A 185 -2.39 0.50 -3.90
CA PHE A 185 -3.22 1.47 -3.19
C PHE A 185 -3.45 2.76 -3.98
N SER A 186 -2.48 3.19 -4.80
CA SER A 186 -2.62 4.42 -5.61
C SER A 186 -3.60 4.30 -6.78
N ILE A 187 -3.76 3.09 -7.34
CA ILE A 187 -4.67 2.85 -8.47
C ILE A 187 -5.99 2.22 -8.05
N ASN A 188 -6.07 1.65 -6.85
CA ASN A 188 -7.29 1.05 -6.32
C ASN A 188 -8.44 2.07 -6.31
N GLY A 189 -9.57 1.70 -6.91
CA GLY A 189 -10.74 2.54 -7.08
C GLY A 189 -10.65 3.56 -8.22
N ARG A 190 -9.54 3.62 -8.97
CA ARG A 190 -9.19 4.77 -9.81
C ARG A 190 -8.86 4.43 -11.25
N LYS A 191 -9.78 4.80 -12.16
CA LYS A 191 -9.57 4.66 -13.61
C LYS A 191 -8.41 5.50 -14.15
N ASP A 192 -8.24 6.73 -13.66
CA ASP A 192 -7.13 7.61 -14.06
C ASP A 192 -5.77 7.06 -13.61
N GLY A 193 -5.70 6.52 -12.40
CA GLY A 193 -4.52 5.81 -11.88
C GLY A 193 -4.15 4.60 -12.74
N CYS A 194 -5.11 3.75 -13.07
CA CYS A 194 -4.90 2.61 -13.98
C CYS A 194 -4.36 3.05 -15.35
N LYS A 195 -4.90 4.13 -15.92
CA LYS A 195 -4.43 4.68 -17.18
C LYS A 195 -2.98 5.17 -17.10
N ILE A 196 -2.66 5.98 -16.09
CA ILE A 196 -1.29 6.48 -15.86
C ILE A 196 -0.31 5.31 -15.70
N PHE A 197 -0.71 4.27 -14.96
CA PHE A 197 0.09 3.05 -14.80
C PHE A 197 0.36 2.35 -16.14
N ILE A 198 -0.65 2.19 -16.99
CA ILE A 198 -0.50 1.58 -18.31
C ILE A 198 0.41 2.44 -19.19
N ASP A 199 0.19 3.74 -19.24
CA ASP A 199 0.95 4.68 -20.07
C ASP A 199 2.42 4.81 -19.61
N ALA A 200 2.70 4.61 -18.32
CA ALA A 200 4.04 4.48 -17.77
C ALA A 200 4.73 3.13 -18.10
N GLY A 201 4.08 2.26 -18.87
CA GLY A 201 4.60 0.94 -19.25
C GLY A 201 4.49 -0.11 -18.14
N GLY A 202 3.61 0.10 -17.15
CA GLY A 202 3.45 -0.74 -15.97
C GLY A 202 3.09 -2.19 -16.28
N LEU A 203 2.30 -2.43 -17.34
CA LEU A 203 1.90 -3.78 -17.77
C LEU A 203 3.10 -4.69 -18.01
N GLY A 204 4.10 -4.23 -18.76
CA GLY A 204 5.30 -5.03 -19.04
C GLY A 204 6.08 -5.37 -17.77
N VAL A 205 6.05 -4.48 -16.77
CA VAL A 205 6.73 -4.67 -15.49
C VAL A 205 5.99 -5.70 -14.66
N VAL A 206 4.72 -5.45 -14.32
CA VAL A 206 3.93 -6.30 -13.42
C VAL A 206 3.78 -7.72 -13.97
N PHE A 207 3.49 -7.89 -15.26
CA PHE A 207 3.40 -9.23 -15.85
C PHE A 207 4.76 -9.94 -15.91
N SER A 208 5.87 -9.23 -16.12
CA SER A 208 7.18 -9.87 -16.01
C SER A 208 7.48 -10.30 -14.57
N PHE A 209 7.00 -9.57 -13.56
CA PHE A 209 7.20 -9.88 -12.15
C PHE A 209 6.33 -11.06 -11.70
N LEU A 210 5.08 -11.15 -12.17
CA LEU A 210 4.17 -12.27 -11.93
C LEU A 210 4.81 -13.64 -12.28
N MET A 211 5.59 -13.68 -13.35
CA MET A 211 6.31 -14.89 -13.79
C MET A 211 7.54 -15.23 -12.95
N LYS A 212 8.06 -14.28 -12.16
CA LYS A 212 9.35 -14.38 -11.45
C LYS A 212 9.23 -14.50 -9.94
N VAL A 213 8.02 -14.45 -9.37
CA VAL A 213 7.82 -14.46 -7.91
C VAL A 213 8.29 -15.79 -7.30
N LYS A 214 9.19 -15.72 -6.32
CA LYS A 214 9.76 -16.84 -5.57
C LYS A 214 10.17 -16.37 -4.17
N GLY A 215 10.35 -17.30 -3.23
CA GLY A 215 10.92 -17.03 -1.91
C GLY A 215 9.87 -16.83 -0.80
N LYS A 216 10.31 -16.31 0.35
CA LYS A 216 9.48 -16.20 1.57
C LYS A 216 8.34 -15.20 1.45
N GLU A 217 8.54 -14.09 0.75
CA GLU A 217 7.51 -13.06 0.52
C GLU A 217 6.62 -13.35 -0.70
N ARG A 218 6.55 -14.62 -1.14
CA ARG A 218 5.83 -14.98 -2.35
C ARG A 218 4.35 -14.60 -2.28
N THR A 219 3.67 -14.93 -1.18
CA THR A 219 2.22 -14.71 -1.02
C THR A 219 1.87 -13.23 -1.13
N THR A 220 2.53 -12.38 -0.35
CA THR A 220 2.26 -10.93 -0.32
C THR A 220 2.59 -10.23 -1.65
N VAL A 221 3.64 -10.68 -2.34
CA VAL A 221 3.98 -10.17 -3.69
C VAL A 221 2.98 -10.65 -4.74
N GLU A 222 2.56 -11.92 -4.69
CA GLU A 222 1.52 -12.45 -5.58
C GLU A 222 0.18 -11.72 -5.38
N GLU A 223 -0.22 -11.46 -4.14
CA GLU A 223 -1.42 -10.67 -3.80
C GLU A 223 -1.35 -9.27 -4.41
N SER A 224 -0.27 -8.53 -4.15
CA SER A 224 -0.14 -7.16 -4.67
C SER A 224 -0.16 -7.13 -6.21
N LEU A 225 0.50 -8.10 -6.86
CA LEU A 225 0.50 -8.20 -8.33
C LEU A 225 -0.89 -8.55 -8.88
N LEU A 226 -1.58 -9.51 -8.28
CA LEU A 226 -2.91 -9.91 -8.71
C LEU A 226 -3.95 -8.82 -8.44
N SER A 227 -3.84 -8.10 -7.31
CA SER A 227 -4.69 -6.95 -7.01
C SER A 227 -4.56 -5.87 -8.07
N ILE A 228 -3.33 -5.49 -8.43
CA ILE A 228 -3.06 -4.56 -9.53
C ILE A 228 -3.68 -5.07 -10.85
N ILE A 229 -3.49 -6.35 -11.20
CA ILE A 229 -4.02 -6.90 -12.45
C ILE A 229 -5.56 -6.89 -12.46
N VAL A 230 -6.19 -7.31 -11.36
CA VAL A 230 -7.65 -7.31 -11.22
C VAL A 230 -8.19 -5.89 -11.32
N GLU A 231 -7.55 -4.92 -10.68
CA GLU A 231 -7.99 -3.52 -10.73
C GLU A 231 -7.85 -2.91 -12.12
N LEU A 232 -6.77 -3.24 -12.84
CA LEU A 232 -6.61 -2.86 -14.24
C LEU A 232 -7.74 -3.45 -15.10
N LEU A 233 -8.01 -4.74 -14.99
CA LEU A 233 -9.06 -5.40 -15.77
C LEU A 233 -10.46 -4.92 -15.40
N ARG A 234 -10.71 -4.53 -14.14
CA ARG A 234 -12.00 -4.02 -13.66
C ARG A 234 -12.27 -2.58 -14.08
N ARG A 235 -11.27 -1.70 -14.01
CA ARG A 235 -11.46 -0.25 -14.14
C ARG A 235 -11.15 0.31 -15.53
N THR A 236 -10.38 -0.41 -16.35
CA THR A 236 -10.05 0.05 -17.69
C THR A 236 -11.11 -0.37 -18.70
N ASP A 237 -11.19 0.37 -19.80
CA ASP A 237 -12.08 0.08 -20.92
C ASP A 237 -11.39 0.37 -22.26
N GLY A 238 -12.01 -0.08 -23.35
CA GLY A 238 -11.52 0.16 -24.71
C GLY A 238 -10.06 -0.30 -24.90
N PRO A 239 -9.18 0.54 -25.49
CA PRO A 239 -7.80 0.15 -25.76
C PRO A 239 -6.99 -0.22 -24.52
N ASP A 240 -7.28 0.38 -23.36
CA ASP A 240 -6.53 0.14 -22.12
C ASP A 240 -6.84 -1.26 -21.57
N PHE A 241 -8.12 -1.63 -21.60
CA PHE A 241 -8.58 -2.98 -21.27
C PHE A 241 -8.01 -4.03 -22.22
N GLU A 242 -8.10 -3.80 -23.53
CA GLU A 242 -7.55 -4.72 -24.54
C GLU A 242 -6.03 -4.91 -24.36
N ARG A 243 -5.28 -3.84 -24.03
CA ARG A 243 -3.85 -3.94 -23.71
C ARG A 243 -3.59 -4.84 -22.49
N ALA A 244 -4.40 -4.73 -21.44
CA ALA A 244 -4.28 -5.54 -20.24
C ALA A 244 -4.67 -7.01 -20.48
N VAL A 245 -5.78 -7.26 -21.18
CA VAL A 245 -6.23 -8.61 -21.56
C VAL A 245 -5.23 -9.28 -22.49
N TRP A 246 -4.72 -8.57 -23.50
CA TRP A 246 -3.71 -9.11 -24.41
C TRP A 246 -2.48 -9.62 -23.67
N LYS A 247 -2.10 -9.00 -22.55
CA LYS A 247 -1.02 -9.54 -21.72
C LYS A 247 -1.33 -10.92 -21.17
N LEU A 248 -2.57 -11.26 -20.87
CA LEU A 248 -2.95 -12.59 -20.40
C LEU A 248 -3.07 -13.60 -21.54
N GLU A 249 -3.35 -13.13 -22.77
CA GLU A 249 -3.50 -13.96 -23.98
C GLU A 249 -2.17 -14.22 -24.72
N GLU A 250 -1.18 -13.34 -24.59
CA GLU A 250 0.10 -13.45 -25.33
C GLU A 250 0.89 -14.73 -24.97
N ASN A 251 1.72 -15.20 -25.91
CA ASN A 251 2.58 -16.38 -25.76
C ASN A 251 1.82 -17.65 -25.34
N SER A 252 0.72 -17.96 -26.04
CA SER A 252 -0.13 -19.11 -25.73
C SER A 252 -0.63 -19.08 -24.28
N TYR A 253 -1.08 -17.89 -23.83
CA TYR A 253 -1.71 -17.70 -22.53
C TYR A 253 -0.79 -18.03 -21.32
N GLU A 254 0.53 -17.91 -21.46
CA GLU A 254 1.50 -18.30 -20.40
C GLU A 254 1.26 -17.61 -19.05
N LYS A 255 0.76 -16.37 -19.06
CA LYS A 255 0.49 -15.60 -17.84
C LYS A 255 -0.85 -15.99 -17.23
N LEU A 256 -1.87 -16.28 -18.04
CA LEU A 256 -3.11 -16.85 -17.53
C LEU A 256 -2.84 -18.21 -16.86
N TRP A 257 -2.01 -19.05 -17.47
CA TRP A 257 -1.54 -20.29 -16.87
C TRP A 257 -0.81 -20.06 -15.54
N ARG A 258 0.02 -19.01 -15.45
CA ARG A 258 0.65 -18.65 -14.18
C ARG A 258 -0.38 -18.29 -13.11
N VAL A 259 -1.48 -17.62 -13.48
CA VAL A 259 -2.58 -17.30 -12.55
C VAL A 259 -3.32 -18.57 -12.10
N THR A 260 -3.62 -19.52 -13.00
CA THR A 260 -4.24 -20.81 -12.61
C THR A 260 -3.34 -21.61 -11.67
N ALA A 261 -2.03 -21.63 -11.92
CA ALA A 261 -1.05 -22.25 -11.04
C ALA A 261 -0.96 -21.56 -9.66
N ILE A 262 -1.16 -20.23 -9.59
CA ILE A 262 -1.23 -19.51 -8.30
C ILE A 262 -2.51 -19.93 -7.55
N LEU A 263 -3.66 -20.01 -8.22
CA LEU A 263 -4.91 -20.46 -7.60
C LEU A 263 -4.77 -21.88 -7.03
N ALA A 264 -4.23 -22.82 -7.82
CA ALA A 264 -4.00 -24.20 -7.38
C ALA A 264 -3.07 -24.28 -6.17
N GLN A 265 -1.96 -23.52 -6.18
CA GLN A 265 -1.07 -23.46 -5.03
C GLN A 265 -1.77 -22.84 -3.81
N ALA A 266 -2.54 -21.77 -3.99
CA ALA A 266 -3.25 -21.13 -2.90
C ALA A 266 -4.29 -22.06 -2.27
N ALA A 267 -4.99 -22.85 -3.08
CA ALA A 267 -5.90 -23.88 -2.58
C ALA A 267 -5.17 -24.93 -1.72
N VAL A 268 -3.98 -25.38 -2.14
CA VAL A 268 -3.13 -26.31 -1.34
C VAL A 268 -2.66 -25.64 -0.04
N ASP A 269 -2.16 -24.42 -0.11
CA ASP A 269 -1.65 -23.68 1.05
C ASP A 269 -2.76 -23.41 2.08
N LEU A 270 -4.02 -23.32 1.65
CA LEU A 270 -5.19 -23.10 2.50
C LEU A 270 -5.79 -24.38 3.11
N GLN A 271 -5.42 -25.58 2.64
CA GLN A 271 -5.97 -26.84 3.17
C GLN A 271 -5.86 -26.98 4.70
N PRO A 272 -4.73 -26.61 5.36
CA PRO A 272 -4.62 -26.71 6.82
C PRO A 272 -5.55 -25.76 7.58
N TYR A 273 -6.11 -24.76 6.90
CA TYR A 273 -6.88 -23.66 7.47
C TYR A 273 -8.35 -23.69 7.05
N GLY A 274 -8.80 -24.76 6.36
CA GLY A 274 -10.16 -24.85 5.81
C GLY A 274 -11.28 -24.72 6.83
N ASP A 275 -11.05 -25.17 8.07
CA ASP A 275 -12.02 -25.11 9.17
C ASP A 275 -11.94 -23.81 9.99
N LEU A 276 -10.99 -22.91 9.68
CA LEU A 276 -10.86 -21.64 10.37
C LEU A 276 -11.89 -20.61 9.88
N GLU A 277 -12.08 -19.56 10.69
CA GLU A 277 -12.93 -18.43 10.32
C GLU A 277 -12.38 -17.72 9.08
N TYR A 278 -13.26 -17.01 8.36
CA TYR A 278 -12.90 -16.31 7.13
C TYR A 278 -11.73 -15.35 7.32
N SER A 279 -11.70 -14.60 8.43
CA SER A 279 -10.61 -13.69 8.78
C SER A 279 -9.27 -14.41 8.93
N ASP A 280 -9.24 -15.53 9.66
CA ASP A 280 -8.01 -16.32 9.84
C ASP A 280 -7.53 -16.92 8.50
N ARG A 281 -8.47 -17.30 7.62
CA ARG A 281 -8.12 -17.78 6.28
C ARG A 281 -7.56 -16.66 5.39
N LEU A 282 -8.04 -15.43 5.54
CA LEU A 282 -7.45 -14.26 4.88
C LEU A 282 -5.98 -14.09 5.27
N ASP A 283 -5.68 -14.18 6.57
CA ASP A 283 -4.30 -14.12 7.09
C ASP A 283 -3.40 -15.25 6.56
N ASN A 284 -4.01 -16.36 6.13
CA ASN A 284 -3.32 -17.52 5.55
C ASN A 284 -3.41 -17.60 4.01
N GLY A 285 -3.72 -16.49 3.34
CA GLY A 285 -3.61 -16.36 1.88
C GLY A 285 -4.87 -16.66 1.09
N LEU A 286 -6.06 -16.63 1.72
CA LEU A 286 -7.35 -16.70 1.02
C LEU A 286 -7.52 -15.53 0.07
N TYR A 287 -7.05 -14.34 0.45
CA TYR A 287 -7.12 -13.17 -0.43
C TYR A 287 -6.38 -13.39 -1.76
N ARG A 288 -5.20 -14.03 -1.73
CA ARG A 288 -4.48 -14.46 -2.94
C ARG A 288 -5.30 -15.39 -3.84
N ALA A 289 -5.99 -16.38 -3.26
CA ALA A 289 -6.84 -17.29 -4.01
C ALA A 289 -8.01 -16.56 -4.66
N GLN A 290 -8.68 -15.69 -3.90
CA GLN A 290 -9.80 -14.88 -4.38
C GLN A 290 -9.37 -13.92 -5.50
N LEU A 291 -8.20 -13.28 -5.40
CA LEU A 291 -7.66 -12.43 -6.47
C LEU A 291 -7.32 -13.23 -7.74
N ALA A 292 -6.74 -14.43 -7.60
CA ALA A 292 -6.47 -15.30 -8.74
C ALA A 292 -7.78 -15.75 -9.42
N ALA A 293 -8.79 -16.12 -8.64
CA ALA A 293 -10.13 -16.47 -9.12
C ALA A 293 -10.80 -15.30 -9.86
N LYS A 294 -10.74 -14.08 -9.30
CA LYS A 294 -11.23 -12.85 -9.97
C LYS A 294 -10.55 -12.63 -11.31
N CYS A 295 -9.23 -12.76 -11.35
CA CYS A 295 -8.45 -12.57 -12.58
C CYS A 295 -8.85 -13.58 -13.66
N ILE A 296 -9.00 -14.87 -13.31
CA ILE A 296 -9.46 -15.91 -14.25
C ILE A 296 -10.89 -15.62 -14.73
N ALA A 297 -11.80 -15.29 -13.82
CA ALA A 297 -13.19 -15.00 -14.16
C ALA A 297 -13.33 -13.75 -15.05
N LEU A 298 -12.52 -12.71 -14.80
CA LEU A 298 -12.43 -11.53 -15.65
C LEU A 298 -12.02 -11.88 -17.08
N VAL A 299 -11.03 -12.75 -17.26
CA VAL A 299 -10.62 -13.22 -18.60
C VAL A 299 -11.73 -14.04 -19.27
N CYS A 300 -12.49 -14.82 -18.50
CA CYS A 300 -13.64 -15.60 -19.00
C CYS A 300 -14.85 -14.74 -19.42
N THR A 301 -14.90 -13.45 -19.07
CA THR A 301 -15.95 -12.54 -19.60
C THR A 301 -15.93 -12.46 -21.13
N LYS A 302 -14.78 -12.75 -21.74
CA LYS A 302 -14.66 -13.02 -23.17
C LYS A 302 -14.91 -14.50 -23.41
N GLU A 303 -16.07 -14.83 -23.98
CA GLU A 303 -16.53 -16.22 -24.20
C GLU A 303 -15.49 -17.12 -24.90
N THR A 304 -14.65 -16.56 -25.78
CA THR A 304 -13.59 -17.33 -26.47
C THR A 304 -12.51 -17.85 -25.52
N ASN A 305 -12.31 -17.21 -24.37
CA ASN A 305 -11.27 -17.58 -23.40
C ASN A 305 -11.75 -18.62 -22.39
N LYS A 306 -13.07 -18.77 -22.23
CA LYS A 306 -13.64 -19.68 -21.23
C LYS A 306 -13.29 -21.16 -21.45
N PRO A 307 -13.36 -21.72 -22.68
CA PRO A 307 -12.88 -23.09 -22.93
C PRO A 307 -11.39 -23.27 -22.61
N ILE A 308 -10.57 -22.26 -22.94
CA ILE A 308 -9.12 -22.26 -22.69
C ILE A 308 -8.85 -22.27 -21.18
N ALA A 309 -9.47 -21.37 -20.43
CA ALA A 309 -9.34 -21.33 -18.97
C ALA A 309 -9.81 -22.64 -18.32
N SER A 310 -10.90 -23.24 -18.83
CA SER A 310 -11.40 -24.53 -18.35
C SER A 310 -10.38 -25.66 -18.56
N GLU A 311 -9.75 -25.73 -19.74
CA GLU A 311 -8.69 -26.72 -20.01
C GLU A 311 -7.48 -26.50 -19.11
N MET A 312 -7.04 -25.25 -18.94
CA MET A 312 -5.91 -24.92 -18.06
C MET A 312 -6.15 -25.27 -16.59
N LEU A 313 -7.37 -25.05 -16.09
CA LEU A 313 -7.73 -25.41 -14.72
C LEU A 313 -7.66 -26.93 -14.51
N LYS A 314 -8.13 -27.73 -15.48
CA LYS A 314 -8.11 -29.20 -15.37
C LYS A 314 -6.70 -29.75 -15.22
N GLU A 315 -5.72 -29.16 -15.91
CA GLU A 315 -4.32 -29.56 -15.81
C GLU A 315 -3.71 -29.29 -14.42
N VAL A 316 -4.29 -28.38 -13.64
CA VAL A 316 -3.90 -28.12 -12.25
C VAL A 316 -4.90 -28.71 -11.24
N SER A 317 -5.71 -29.68 -11.68
CA SER A 317 -6.74 -30.37 -10.87
C SER A 317 -7.80 -29.44 -10.27
N LEU A 318 -8.15 -28.38 -11.00
CA LEU A 318 -9.23 -27.45 -10.68
C LEU A 318 -10.25 -27.39 -11.82
N GLU A 319 -11.40 -26.80 -11.54
CA GLU A 319 -12.48 -26.54 -12.49
C GLU A 319 -12.97 -25.08 -12.38
N LEU A 320 -13.77 -24.64 -13.34
CA LEU A 320 -14.44 -23.34 -13.27
C LEU A 320 -15.36 -23.24 -12.03
N ASN A 321 -15.83 -24.37 -11.52
CA ASN A 321 -16.61 -24.40 -10.28
C ASN A 321 -15.77 -24.01 -9.04
N ASP A 322 -14.47 -24.30 -9.01
CA ASP A 322 -13.60 -23.87 -7.91
C ASP A 322 -13.37 -22.36 -7.93
N VAL A 323 -13.21 -21.78 -9.13
CA VAL A 323 -13.17 -20.33 -9.34
C VAL A 323 -14.47 -19.70 -8.83
N ARG A 324 -15.61 -20.28 -9.23
CA ARG A 324 -16.93 -19.82 -8.78
C ARG A 324 -17.08 -19.89 -7.26
N THR A 325 -16.65 -20.98 -6.64
CA THR A 325 -16.76 -21.20 -5.19
C THR A 325 -15.96 -20.15 -4.41
N ASN A 326 -14.76 -19.81 -4.88
CA ASN A 326 -13.95 -18.72 -4.29
C ASN A 326 -14.68 -17.36 -4.34
N LEU A 327 -15.38 -17.08 -5.44
CA LEU A 327 -16.13 -15.83 -5.61
C LEU A 327 -17.44 -15.82 -4.80
N GLU A 328 -18.13 -16.95 -4.69
CA GLU A 328 -19.33 -17.09 -3.85
C GLU A 328 -18.97 -16.91 -2.37
N GLU A 329 -17.88 -17.51 -1.91
CA GLU A 329 -17.34 -17.31 -0.55
C GLU A 329 -16.94 -15.85 -0.29
N LEU A 330 -16.37 -15.15 -1.27
CA LEU A 330 -16.10 -13.73 -1.14
C LEU A 330 -17.39 -12.93 -0.91
N ILE A 331 -18.41 -13.13 -1.75
CA ILE A 331 -19.68 -12.40 -1.66
C ILE A 331 -20.37 -12.64 -0.32
N SER A 332 -20.34 -13.88 0.19
CA SER A 332 -20.99 -14.22 1.46
C SER A 332 -20.36 -13.56 2.68
N ASN A 333 -19.11 -13.10 2.57
CA ASN A 333 -18.34 -12.50 3.68
C ASN A 333 -18.09 -11.00 3.51
N ILE A 334 -18.63 -10.37 2.47
CA ILE A 334 -18.67 -8.90 2.36
C ILE A 334 -19.93 -8.41 3.07
N ASP A 335 -19.82 -7.39 3.92
CA ASP A 335 -20.98 -6.72 4.53
C ASP A 335 -21.50 -5.62 3.59
N ASP A 336 -22.83 -5.48 3.42
CA ASP A 336 -23.42 -4.46 2.52
C ASP A 336 -23.56 -3.07 3.16
N ASP A 337 -22.64 -2.76 4.08
CA ASP A 337 -22.74 -1.61 4.97
C ASP A 337 -22.36 -0.30 4.27
N ASP A 338 -21.59 -0.37 3.17
CA ASP A 338 -21.20 0.79 2.37
C ASP A 338 -21.27 0.54 0.85
N GLU A 339 -21.12 1.63 0.08
CA GLU A 339 -21.21 1.59 -1.39
C GLU A 339 -20.03 0.88 -2.06
N GLU A 340 -18.85 0.84 -1.43
CA GLU A 340 -17.69 0.15 -1.96
C GLU A 340 -17.90 -1.36 -1.86
N ALA A 341 -18.38 -1.84 -0.73
CA ALA A 341 -18.73 -3.22 -0.48
C ALA A 341 -19.84 -3.72 -1.41
N LYS A 342 -20.91 -2.94 -1.61
CA LYS A 342 -21.95 -3.25 -2.60
C LYS A 342 -21.39 -3.34 -4.01
N SER A 343 -20.53 -2.39 -4.41
CA SER A 343 -19.87 -2.40 -5.72
C SER A 343 -19.00 -3.65 -5.90
N GLU A 344 -18.34 -4.11 -4.84
CA GLU A 344 -17.55 -5.34 -4.83
C GLU A 344 -18.41 -6.60 -4.99
N LYS A 345 -19.55 -6.69 -4.27
CA LYS A 345 -20.49 -7.80 -4.44
C LYS A 345 -21.09 -7.85 -5.85
N GLU A 346 -21.54 -6.72 -6.37
CA GLU A 346 -22.08 -6.65 -7.74
C GLU A 346 -21.04 -7.06 -8.78
N PHE A 347 -19.78 -6.64 -8.57
CA PHE A 347 -18.69 -7.02 -9.44
C PHE A 347 -18.41 -8.53 -9.38
N ALA A 348 -18.27 -9.10 -8.18
CA ALA A 348 -18.07 -10.53 -8.00
C ALA A 348 -19.24 -11.37 -8.55
N ALA A 349 -20.49 -10.91 -8.40
CA ALA A 349 -21.66 -11.58 -8.94
C ALA A 349 -21.62 -11.65 -10.48
N LYS A 350 -21.19 -10.58 -11.16
CA LYS A 350 -20.99 -10.60 -12.62
C LYS A 350 -19.91 -11.61 -13.03
N LEU A 351 -18.85 -11.73 -12.25
CA LEU A 351 -17.77 -12.69 -12.51
C LEU A 351 -18.23 -14.14 -12.34
N ILE A 352 -19.10 -14.43 -11.36
CA ILE A 352 -19.71 -15.75 -11.19
C ILE A 352 -20.51 -16.16 -12.44
N GLU A 353 -21.28 -15.25 -13.03
CA GLU A 353 -22.01 -15.52 -14.27
C GLU A 353 -21.08 -15.80 -15.46
N ALA A 354 -19.91 -15.15 -15.53
CA ALA A 354 -18.93 -15.39 -16.59
C ALA A 354 -18.31 -16.81 -16.55
N VAL A 355 -18.25 -17.43 -15.37
CA VAL A 355 -17.65 -18.76 -15.17
C VAL A 355 -18.67 -19.89 -15.00
N ARG A 356 -19.98 -19.59 -15.05
CA ARG A 356 -21.06 -20.60 -15.13
C ARG A 356 -20.96 -21.42 -16.40
#